data_AF-A0A9E4LNK3-F1
#
_entry.id   AF-A0A9E4LNK3-F1
#
_cell.length_a   1.000
_cell.length_b   1.000
_cell.length_c   1.000
_cell.angle_alpha   90.00
_cell.angle_beta   90.00
_cell.angle_gamma   90.00
#
_symmetry.space_group_name_H-M   'P 1'
#
loop_
_entity.id
_entity.type
_entity.pdbx_description
1 polymer ?
#
loop_
_entity_poly.entity_id
_entity_poly.type
_entity_poly.pdbx_seq_one_letter_code
_entity_poly.pdbx_strand_id
1 'polypeptide(L)'
;MTLQAILFIAVGLLFTTSLILKAQERDEGTTDDDRDSTNNVVDWTPTIDVRTAFFLGTPGGPDLHADEPEATRNLLLENKTRVLNWFLDSHTILDNPQYHGAAYIDIDALFKPIPGISILAGLTMENRGISYGLRDTRNNIVLPRYQLGIDTTLKFGDESLNVKIYAGDFRDTTIDEGLFFANADIQGAMVRFEWNNLAYRHWKVGDAFAGLGLNINDADFQAITLSDFNLPFDSRGTLGLNWFVFTDIDSRGEIYQLESPRQQLLSEADLQDYGVGMSGRVDSIDNRGALYAQYGLRGGSGFLMNRSALLAGGSFAIDDTRFQLHGQGEYRYFGGLFNHGYRNVDVYYRDPEETEDWGNTVGPHLYPLSLFDRRFMQWPVMTEYQDLKDVTAWTLYAKGKWFFYGRFILYALLDLNYIVPEHEESFLYPFYEAGVGWEPVRNFSLLFSASNKGMNLDKHYPTFYLYERPIPTVAFRWNVK
;
A
#
# COMPACT_ATOMS: atom_id res chain seq x y z
N MET A 1 -9.06 25.27 13.01
CA MET A 1 -7.74 24.71 13.38
C MET A 1 -7.66 24.69 14.90
N THR A 2 -7.64 23.51 15.51
CA THR A 2 -7.57 23.38 16.99
C THR A 2 -6.14 23.61 17.47
N LEU A 3 -5.98 24.10 18.70
CA LEU A 3 -4.68 24.36 19.35
C LEU A 3 -3.74 23.13 19.36
N GLN A 4 -4.31 21.92 19.34
CA GLN A 4 -3.58 20.66 19.28
C GLN A 4 -2.89 20.40 17.93
N ALA A 5 -3.54 20.70 16.80
CA ALA A 5 -2.90 20.57 15.49
C ALA A 5 -1.68 21.50 15.37
N ILE A 6 -1.77 22.70 15.93
CA ILE A 6 -0.65 23.65 16.03
C ILE A 6 0.46 23.08 16.93
N LEU A 7 0.10 22.44 18.05
CA LEU A 7 1.07 21.84 18.97
C LEU A 7 1.80 20.65 18.35
N PHE A 8 1.11 19.76 17.64
CA PHE A 8 1.73 18.62 16.93
C PHE A 8 2.68 19.09 15.83
N ILE A 9 2.28 20.08 15.04
CA ILE A 9 3.14 20.71 14.02
C ILE A 9 4.37 21.35 14.68
N ALA A 10 4.18 22.07 15.79
CA ALA A 10 5.27 22.72 16.51
C ALA A 10 6.27 21.71 17.11
N VAL A 11 5.80 20.59 17.68
CA VAL A 11 6.67 19.54 18.23
C VAL A 11 7.46 18.84 17.13
N GLY A 12 6.83 18.53 15.99
CA GLY A 12 7.53 17.96 14.83
C GLY A 12 8.62 18.89 14.28
N LEU A 13 8.34 20.19 14.19
CA LEU A 13 9.30 21.21 13.77
C LEU A 13 10.45 21.38 14.79
N LEU A 14 10.16 21.35 16.09
CA LEU A 14 11.19 21.46 17.13
C LEU A 14 12.13 20.26 17.16
N PHE A 15 11.60 19.04 16.98
CA PHE A 15 12.40 17.81 16.97
C PHE A 15 13.34 17.75 15.75
N THR A 16 12.82 18.11 14.56
CA THR A 16 13.63 18.19 13.33
C THR A 16 14.70 19.27 13.41
N THR A 17 14.37 20.46 13.94
CA THR A 17 15.35 21.55 14.11
C THR A 17 16.48 21.14 15.07
N SER A 18 16.17 20.42 16.16
CA SER A 18 17.19 19.93 17.09
C SER A 18 18.13 18.89 16.48
N LEU A 19 17.65 18.05 15.57
CA LEU A 19 18.48 17.07 14.86
C LEU A 19 19.41 17.74 13.84
N ILE A 20 18.90 18.76 13.12
CA ILE A 20 19.70 19.55 12.18
C ILE A 20 20.80 20.32 12.90
N LEU A 21 20.49 21.00 14.01
CA LEU A 21 21.47 21.77 14.77
C LEU A 21 22.59 20.87 15.33
N LYS A 22 22.27 19.66 15.81
CA LYS A 22 23.28 18.69 16.25
C LYS A 22 24.16 18.16 15.13
N ALA A 23 23.63 18.03 13.92
CA ALA A 23 24.43 17.65 12.75
C ALA A 23 25.41 18.76 12.36
N GLN A 24 24.96 20.03 12.42
CA GLN A 24 25.79 21.20 12.11
C GLN A 24 26.88 21.47 13.15
N GLU A 25 26.60 21.33 14.45
CA GLU A 25 27.60 21.48 15.52
C GLU A 25 28.75 20.47 15.42
N ARG A 26 28.53 19.34 14.73
CA ARG A 26 29.56 18.31 14.53
C ARG A 26 30.56 18.67 13.42
N ASP A 27 30.15 19.47 12.45
CA ASP A 27 30.99 19.91 11.31
C ASP A 27 31.87 21.11 11.66
N GLU A 28 31.45 21.97 12.60
CA GLU A 28 32.23 23.17 12.97
C GLU A 28 33.38 22.89 13.95
N GLY A 29 33.53 21.64 14.44
CA GLY A 29 34.50 21.26 15.47
C GLY A 29 35.84 20.67 15.01
N THR A 30 35.99 20.34 13.72
CA THR A 30 37.24 19.76 13.20
C THR A 30 38.16 20.85 12.65
N THR A 31 39.06 21.33 13.51
CA THR A 31 40.17 22.21 13.13
C THR A 31 41.22 21.46 12.29
N ASP A 32 41.78 22.20 11.34
CA ASP A 32 42.37 21.77 10.06
C ASP A 32 43.78 21.13 10.11
N ASP A 33 44.20 20.50 11.22
CA ASP A 33 45.64 20.19 11.45
C ASP A 33 46.06 18.69 11.39
N ASP A 34 45.16 17.76 11.01
CA ASP A 34 45.51 16.34 10.82
C ASP A 34 44.97 15.81 9.47
N ARG A 35 45.64 16.17 8.38
CA ARG A 35 45.37 15.65 7.02
C ARG A 35 46.41 14.60 6.62
N ASP A 36 46.36 13.40 7.22
CA ASP A 36 47.01 12.23 6.59
C ASP A 36 46.52 10.84 7.07
N SER A 37 45.26 10.73 7.49
CA SER A 37 44.62 9.41 7.61
C SER A 37 43.41 9.32 6.68
N THR A 38 43.26 8.15 6.06
CA THR A 38 42.15 7.70 5.21
C THR A 38 40.82 7.72 5.97
N ASN A 39 40.36 8.91 6.35
CA ASN A 39 39.08 9.10 7.00
C ASN A 39 38.01 8.89 5.95
N ASN A 40 37.46 7.69 5.94
CA ASN A 40 36.10 7.43 5.51
C ASN A 40 35.20 8.37 6.31
N VAL A 41 35.04 9.61 5.83
CA VAL A 41 34.01 10.51 6.29
C VAL A 41 32.70 9.80 5.95
N VAL A 42 32.15 9.15 6.97
CA VAL A 42 30.82 8.56 6.90
C VAL A 42 29.89 9.72 6.57
N ASP A 43 29.26 9.67 5.41
CA ASP A 43 28.29 10.68 4.99
C ASP A 43 27.03 10.51 5.86
N TRP A 44 26.94 11.31 6.93
CA TRP A 44 25.85 11.31 7.89
C TRP A 44 24.71 12.22 7.41
N THR A 45 24.11 11.90 6.27
CA THR A 45 22.95 12.67 5.78
C THR A 45 21.67 11.87 5.99
N PRO A 46 21.00 11.99 7.17
CA PRO A 46 19.72 11.32 7.37
C PRO A 46 18.68 11.94 6.45
N THR A 47 18.08 11.12 5.59
CA THR A 47 16.86 11.52 4.89
C THR A 47 15.68 11.37 5.83
N ILE A 48 14.94 12.45 6.08
CA ILE A 48 13.71 12.44 6.91
C ILE A 48 12.51 12.72 6.01
N ASP A 49 11.56 11.79 5.95
CA ASP A 49 10.24 12.03 5.36
C ASP A 49 9.21 12.16 6.48
N VAL A 50 8.57 13.34 6.60
CA VAL A 50 7.47 13.59 7.54
C VAL A 50 6.17 13.73 6.76
N ARG A 51 5.19 12.89 7.05
CA ARG A 51 3.83 12.99 6.49
C ARG A 51 2.82 13.19 7.61
N THR A 52 1.96 14.18 7.45
CA THR A 52 0.84 14.40 8.37
C THR A 52 -0.43 14.62 7.57
N ALA A 53 -1.53 13.99 7.98
CA ALA A 53 -2.86 14.26 7.46
C ALA A 53 -3.81 14.59 8.60
N PHE A 54 -4.76 15.51 8.37
CA PHE A 54 -5.89 15.78 9.26
C PHE A 54 -7.18 15.67 8.47
N PHE A 55 -8.16 14.94 9.00
CA PHE A 55 -9.48 14.78 8.40
C PHE A 55 -10.49 15.65 9.13
N LEU A 56 -11.14 16.61 8.45
CA LEU A 56 -12.11 17.50 9.09
C LEU A 56 -13.54 17.10 8.69
N GLY A 57 -14.01 15.95 9.18
CA GLY A 57 -15.43 15.64 9.13
C GLY A 57 -16.22 16.49 10.14
N THR A 58 -17.38 16.99 9.73
CA THR A 58 -18.43 17.34 10.68
C THR A 58 -19.28 16.08 10.86
N PRO A 59 -19.50 15.58 12.08
CA PRO A 59 -20.51 14.54 12.30
C PRO A 59 -21.80 15.00 11.65
N GLY A 60 -22.40 14.15 10.81
CA GLY A 60 -23.78 14.34 10.39
C GLY A 60 -24.64 14.53 11.64
N GLY A 61 -25.67 15.38 11.55
CA GLY A 61 -26.61 15.57 12.65
C GLY A 61 -27.24 14.25 13.10
N PRO A 62 -27.94 14.23 14.25
CA PRO A 62 -28.48 13.01 14.83
C PRO A 62 -29.23 12.17 13.81
N ASP A 63 -28.92 10.87 13.86
CA ASP A 63 -29.45 9.80 13.04
C ASP A 63 -30.98 9.87 12.98
N LEU A 64 -31.53 10.24 11.81
CA LEU A 64 -32.99 10.35 11.61
C LEU A 64 -33.67 8.96 11.53
N HIS A 65 -32.90 7.87 11.69
CA HIS A 65 -33.39 6.49 11.61
C HIS A 65 -33.23 5.68 12.90
N ALA A 66 -32.94 6.32 14.05
CA ALA A 66 -32.74 5.65 15.34
C ALA A 66 -33.94 4.82 15.87
N ASP A 67 -35.09 4.85 15.19
CA ASP A 67 -36.30 4.10 15.56
C ASP A 67 -36.55 2.83 14.69
N GLU A 68 -35.68 2.48 13.74
CA GLU A 68 -35.86 1.24 12.97
C GLU A 68 -35.40 -0.01 13.76
N PRO A 69 -36.23 -1.08 13.84
CA PRO A 69 -35.87 -2.29 14.57
C PRO A 69 -34.59 -2.95 14.03
N GLU A 70 -33.73 -3.40 14.93
CA GLU A 70 -32.43 -4.07 14.68
C GLU A 70 -32.51 -5.22 13.65
N ALA A 71 -33.62 -5.97 13.63
CA ALA A 71 -33.88 -7.02 12.64
C ALA A 71 -34.05 -6.48 11.21
N THR A 72 -34.56 -5.26 11.05
CA THR A 72 -34.69 -4.57 9.75
C THR A 72 -33.34 -4.01 9.32
N ARG A 73 -32.52 -3.53 10.26
CA ARG A 73 -31.13 -3.09 10.01
C ARG A 73 -30.25 -4.25 9.54
N ASN A 74 -30.35 -5.42 10.17
CA ASN A 74 -29.62 -6.63 9.77
C ASN A 74 -30.14 -7.23 8.45
N LEU A 75 -31.46 -7.25 8.22
CA LEU A 75 -32.03 -7.61 6.90
C LEU A 75 -31.64 -6.60 5.81
N LEU A 76 -31.48 -5.32 6.14
CA LEU A 76 -30.99 -4.30 5.21
C LEU A 76 -29.50 -4.41 4.96
N LEU A 77 -28.68 -4.91 5.90
CA LEU A 77 -27.25 -5.14 5.70
C LEU A 77 -26.98 -6.46 4.96
N GLU A 78 -27.75 -7.51 5.24
CA GLU A 78 -27.65 -8.81 4.55
C GLU A 78 -28.33 -8.81 3.16
N ASN A 79 -29.47 -8.11 2.97
CA ASN A 79 -30.12 -7.96 1.64
C ASN A 79 -29.69 -6.70 0.85
N LYS A 80 -28.76 -5.87 1.34
CA LYS A 80 -28.07 -4.85 0.50
C LYS A 80 -26.90 -5.43 -0.30
N THR A 81 -26.95 -6.72 -0.63
CA THR A 81 -26.38 -7.14 -1.90
C THR A 81 -27.36 -6.76 -3.01
N ARG A 82 -26.88 -5.88 -3.91
CA ARG A 82 -27.36 -5.61 -5.27
C ARG A 82 -28.27 -4.39 -5.40
N VAL A 83 -27.92 -3.52 -6.34
CA VAL A 83 -28.57 -2.25 -6.73
C VAL A 83 -28.15 -0.99 -5.94
N LEU A 84 -27.20 -0.26 -6.55
CA LEU A 84 -27.15 1.20 -6.64
C LEU A 84 -27.50 2.03 -5.37
N ASN A 85 -26.65 1.99 -4.35
CA ASN A 85 -26.40 3.21 -3.56
C ASN A 85 -24.91 3.53 -3.71
N TRP A 86 -24.59 4.28 -4.76
CA TRP A 86 -23.23 4.74 -5.12
C TRP A 86 -22.66 5.75 -4.13
N PHE A 87 -23.43 5.99 -3.08
CA PHE A 87 -23.43 7.13 -2.22
C PHE A 87 -24.02 6.59 -0.92
N LEU A 88 -23.14 6.32 0.05
CA LEU A 88 -23.58 6.11 1.41
C LEU A 88 -23.80 7.48 2.02
N ASP A 89 -25.05 7.78 2.39
CA ASP A 89 -25.34 8.95 3.20
C ASP A 89 -24.45 8.88 4.45
N SER A 90 -23.79 9.98 4.79
CA SER A 90 -22.82 10.09 5.90
C SER A 90 -23.36 9.62 7.26
N HIS A 91 -24.68 9.40 7.35
CA HIS A 91 -25.39 8.92 8.53
C HIS A 91 -25.47 7.39 8.63
N THR A 92 -25.13 6.64 7.58
CA THR A 92 -25.14 5.15 7.57
C THR A 92 -23.74 4.53 7.61
N ILE A 93 -22.69 5.36 7.52
CA ILE A 93 -21.31 4.91 7.66
C ILE A 93 -21.02 4.76 9.14
N LEU A 94 -20.75 3.52 9.52
CA LEU A 94 -20.28 3.15 10.84
C LEU A 94 -19.03 3.94 11.21
N ASP A 95 -18.86 4.22 12.49
CA ASP A 95 -17.99 5.25 13.03
C ASP A 95 -16.56 5.22 12.43
N ASN A 96 -16.28 6.18 11.55
CA ASN A 96 -15.03 6.21 10.78
C ASN A 96 -14.08 7.27 11.34
N PRO A 97 -12.84 6.92 11.71
CA PRO A 97 -11.85 7.86 12.26
C PRO A 97 -11.78 9.22 11.54
N GLN A 98 -11.96 9.22 10.22
CA GLN A 98 -11.85 10.42 9.39
C GLN A 98 -12.97 11.44 9.63
N TYR A 99 -14.16 11.01 10.07
CA TYR A 99 -15.22 11.94 10.49
C TYR A 99 -14.96 12.57 11.85
N HIS A 100 -13.98 12.06 12.58
CA HIS A 100 -13.77 12.35 13.99
C HIS A 100 -12.49 13.14 14.26
N GLY A 101 -11.88 13.73 13.23
CA GLY A 101 -10.68 14.55 13.40
C GLY A 101 -9.40 13.72 13.45
N ALA A 102 -9.39 12.52 12.87
CA ALA A 102 -8.22 11.67 12.87
C ALA A 102 -6.99 12.35 12.25
N ALA A 103 -5.83 11.98 12.74
CA ALA A 103 -4.55 12.44 12.24
C ALA A 103 -3.47 11.38 12.40
N TYR A 104 -2.48 11.39 11.51
CA TYR A 104 -1.26 10.62 11.70
C TYR A 104 -0.03 11.47 11.43
N ILE A 105 1.10 11.07 12.00
CA ILE A 105 2.44 11.55 11.70
C ILE A 105 3.27 10.33 11.36
N ASP A 106 3.91 10.33 10.22
CA ASP A 106 4.76 9.25 9.75
C ASP A 106 6.16 9.80 9.47
N ILE A 107 7.16 9.26 10.16
CA ILE A 107 8.55 9.71 10.12
C ILE A 107 9.42 8.52 9.73
N ASP A 108 10.11 8.61 8.59
CA ASP A 108 11.11 7.63 8.18
C ASP A 108 12.50 8.28 8.20
N ALA A 109 13.48 7.60 8.80
CA ALA A 109 14.89 8.01 8.84
C ALA A 109 15.77 6.92 8.21
N LEU A 110 16.51 7.28 7.16
CA LEU A 110 17.47 6.38 6.51
C LEU A 110 18.91 6.68 6.98
N PHE A 111 19.54 5.69 7.58
CA PHE A 111 20.92 5.74 8.06
C PHE A 111 21.82 4.85 7.21
N LYS A 112 23.00 5.35 6.80
CA LYS A 112 23.99 4.62 6.00
C LYS A 112 25.36 4.66 6.67
N PRO A 113 25.65 3.75 7.63
CA PRO A 113 26.87 3.82 8.42
C PRO A 113 28.15 3.65 7.60
N ILE A 114 28.08 2.86 6.52
CA ILE A 114 29.17 2.63 5.56
C ILE A 114 28.58 2.40 4.16
N PRO A 115 29.37 2.60 3.09
CA PRO A 115 28.92 2.27 1.74
C PRO A 115 28.36 0.86 1.65
N GLY A 116 27.16 0.74 1.08
CA GLY A 116 26.48 -0.53 0.89
C GLY A 116 25.77 -1.09 2.13
N ILE A 117 25.77 -0.44 3.29
CA ILE A 117 24.89 -0.79 4.41
C ILE A 117 23.91 0.35 4.65
N SER A 118 22.64 0.00 4.84
CA SER A 118 21.57 0.94 5.18
C SER A 118 20.69 0.39 6.28
N ILE A 119 20.22 1.27 7.15
CA ILE A 119 19.28 1.01 8.23
C ILE A 119 18.19 2.07 8.11
N LEU A 120 16.98 1.65 7.78
CA LEU A 120 15.79 2.49 7.88
C LEU A 120 15.17 2.26 9.26
N ALA A 121 14.88 3.35 9.96
CA ALA A 121 14.08 3.34 11.17
C ALA A 121 12.90 4.30 10.95
N GLY A 122 11.68 3.81 11.16
CA GLY A 122 10.46 4.55 10.95
C GLY A 122 9.57 4.55 12.19
N LEU A 123 8.72 5.57 12.30
CA LEU A 123 7.71 5.68 13.33
C LEU A 123 6.44 6.30 12.76
N THR A 124 5.34 5.56 12.82
CA THR A 124 4.01 6.10 12.54
C THR A 124 3.28 6.31 13.87
N MET A 125 2.80 7.52 14.13
CA MET A 125 2.00 7.89 15.29
C MET A 125 0.63 8.34 14.81
N GLU A 126 -0.43 7.83 15.40
CA GLU A 126 -1.81 8.08 14.95
C GLU A 126 -2.69 8.51 16.13
N ASN A 127 -3.57 9.46 15.87
CA ASN A 127 -4.72 9.77 16.72
C ASN A 127 -5.99 9.51 15.90
N ARG A 128 -6.83 8.57 16.36
CA ARG A 128 -8.00 8.07 15.60
C ARG A 128 -9.21 8.99 15.65
N GLY A 129 -9.17 10.08 16.41
CA GLY A 129 -10.25 11.04 16.46
C GLY A 129 -10.42 11.65 17.84
N ILE A 130 -10.79 12.93 17.87
CA ILE A 130 -10.99 13.70 19.10
C ILE A 130 -12.27 13.26 19.82
N SER A 131 -13.31 12.91 19.07
CA SER A 131 -14.61 12.53 19.64
C SER A 131 -14.52 11.30 20.52
N TYR A 132 -13.69 10.31 20.18
CA TYR A 132 -13.54 9.06 20.92
C TYR A 132 -12.84 9.23 22.27
N GLY A 133 -12.54 10.46 22.66
CA GLY A 133 -11.91 10.79 23.92
C GLY A 133 -10.41 11.01 23.76
N LEU A 134 -9.98 12.24 24.05
CA LEU A 134 -8.58 12.69 23.98
C LEU A 134 -7.59 11.87 24.84
N ARG A 135 -8.10 11.10 25.80
CA ARG A 135 -7.29 10.33 26.77
C ARG A 135 -7.44 8.83 26.62
N ASP A 136 -8.16 8.37 25.61
CA ASP A 136 -8.24 6.95 25.33
C ASP A 136 -6.95 6.50 24.62
N THR A 137 -6.22 5.61 25.28
CA THR A 137 -4.99 5.02 24.74
C THR A 137 -5.27 4.11 23.55
N ARG A 138 -6.50 3.58 23.39
CA ARG A 138 -6.90 2.81 22.20
C ARG A 138 -6.87 3.67 20.94
N ASN A 139 -7.14 4.97 21.08
CA ASN A 139 -7.17 5.91 19.96
C ASN A 139 -5.80 6.51 19.61
N ASN A 140 -4.76 6.24 20.40
CA ASN A 140 -3.41 6.74 20.15
C ASN A 140 -2.49 5.56 19.87
N ILE A 141 -2.01 5.45 18.63
CA ILE A 141 -1.30 4.27 18.17
C ILE A 141 0.09 4.66 17.72
N VAL A 142 1.08 3.83 18.05
CA VAL A 142 2.47 4.03 17.69
C VAL A 142 3.01 2.75 17.06
N LEU A 143 3.42 2.83 15.80
CA LEU A 143 3.90 1.73 14.99
C LEU A 143 5.38 1.97 14.65
N PRO A 144 6.31 1.26 15.33
CA PRO A 144 7.70 1.29 14.94
C PRO A 144 7.89 0.51 13.63
N ARG A 145 8.86 0.94 12.83
CA ARG A 145 9.25 0.26 11.59
C ARG A 145 10.75 0.18 11.50
N TYR A 146 11.28 -0.89 10.94
CA TYR A 146 12.70 -1.00 10.65
C TYR A 146 12.98 -1.79 9.40
N GLN A 147 14.06 -1.45 8.69
CA GLN A 147 14.57 -2.25 7.59
C GLN A 147 16.09 -2.18 7.56
N LEU A 148 16.74 -3.32 7.45
CA LEU A 148 18.17 -3.43 7.19
C LEU A 148 18.37 -3.70 5.70
N GLY A 149 19.36 -3.04 5.09
CA GLY A 149 19.73 -3.25 3.70
C GLY A 149 21.24 -3.40 3.54
N ILE A 150 21.66 -4.35 2.71
CA ILE A 150 23.02 -4.54 2.22
C ILE A 150 22.97 -4.46 0.69
N ASP A 151 23.76 -3.57 0.08
CA ASP A 151 23.89 -3.39 -1.36
C ASP A 151 25.39 -3.29 -1.69
N THR A 152 25.95 -4.38 -2.21
CA THR A 152 27.40 -4.50 -2.43
C THR A 152 27.72 -5.11 -3.78
N THR A 153 28.93 -4.85 -4.27
CA THR A 153 29.44 -5.37 -5.53
C THR A 153 30.66 -6.24 -5.26
N LEU A 154 30.56 -7.53 -5.59
CA LEU A 154 31.67 -8.48 -5.54
C LEU A 154 32.37 -8.50 -6.90
N LYS A 155 33.68 -8.25 -6.93
CA LYS A 155 34.46 -8.22 -8.18
C LYS A 155 35.19 -9.55 -8.39
N PHE A 156 35.11 -10.08 -9.62
CA PHE A 156 35.79 -11.29 -10.07
C PHE A 156 36.55 -11.01 -11.38
N GLY A 157 37.75 -10.43 -11.27
CA GLY A 157 38.46 -9.91 -12.44
C GLY A 157 37.76 -8.67 -12.99
N ASP A 158 37.43 -8.70 -14.29
CA ASP A 158 36.69 -7.62 -14.97
C ASP A 158 35.17 -7.73 -14.80
N GLU A 159 34.69 -8.82 -14.21
CA GLU A 159 33.27 -9.07 -13.94
C GLU A 159 32.87 -8.58 -12.55
N SER A 160 31.59 -8.24 -12.40
CA SER A 160 31.01 -7.84 -11.12
C SER A 160 29.66 -8.49 -10.86
N LEU A 161 29.47 -8.97 -9.64
CA LEU A 161 28.21 -9.48 -9.12
C LEU A 161 27.66 -8.47 -8.11
N ASN A 162 26.52 -7.85 -8.42
CA ASN A 162 25.82 -7.02 -7.45
C ASN A 162 24.96 -7.91 -6.55
N VAL A 163 25.04 -7.68 -5.24
CA VAL A 163 24.33 -8.44 -4.21
C VAL A 163 23.54 -7.45 -3.36
N LYS A 164 22.22 -7.67 -3.34
CA LYS A 164 21.26 -6.86 -2.60
C LYS A 164 20.51 -7.74 -1.61
N ILE A 165 20.51 -7.37 -0.34
CA ILE A 165 19.81 -8.07 0.73
C ILE A 165 19.04 -7.02 1.53
N TYR A 166 17.74 -7.20 1.72
CA TYR A 166 16.92 -6.35 2.57
C TYR A 166 16.08 -7.21 3.51
N ALA A 167 15.87 -6.77 4.74
CA ALA A 167 15.02 -7.47 5.71
C ALA A 167 14.35 -6.49 6.67
N GLY A 168 13.11 -6.75 7.06
CA GLY A 168 12.31 -5.91 7.95
C GLY A 168 10.95 -5.57 7.34
N ASP A 169 10.48 -4.36 7.61
CA ASP A 169 9.16 -3.88 7.19
C ASP A 169 9.28 -3.14 5.85
N PHE A 170 8.57 -3.62 4.84
CA PHE A 170 8.47 -3.00 3.53
C PHE A 170 7.09 -2.36 3.38
N ARG A 171 7.08 -1.11 2.90
CA ARG A 171 5.86 -0.33 2.78
C ARG A 171 5.50 -0.09 1.33
N ASP A 172 4.20 -0.16 1.03
CA ASP A 172 3.67 0.10 -0.32
C ASP A 172 4.37 -0.76 -1.38
N THR A 173 4.64 -2.02 -1.00
CA THR A 173 5.50 -2.93 -1.75
C THR A 173 4.75 -3.49 -2.94
N THR A 174 5.46 -3.54 -4.06
CA THR A 174 5.03 -4.25 -5.26
C THR A 174 6.06 -5.33 -5.59
N ILE A 175 5.64 -6.59 -5.65
CA ILE A 175 6.49 -7.70 -6.06
C ILE A 175 6.26 -7.96 -7.55
N ASP A 176 7.35 -8.02 -8.32
CA ASP A 176 7.34 -8.09 -9.79
C ASP A 176 6.52 -6.93 -10.40
N GLU A 177 5.56 -7.22 -11.28
CA GLU A 177 4.65 -6.21 -11.86
C GLU A 177 3.38 -6.01 -11.00
N GLY A 178 3.32 -6.64 -9.82
CA GLY A 178 2.24 -6.41 -8.86
C GLY A 178 1.00 -7.26 -9.06
N LEU A 179 1.11 -8.45 -9.66
CA LEU A 179 -0.03 -9.37 -9.76
C LEU A 179 -0.54 -9.83 -8.38
N PHE A 180 0.37 -10.20 -7.46
CA PHE A 180 0.01 -10.76 -6.14
C PHE A 180 0.14 -9.75 -5.00
N PHE A 181 1.28 -9.07 -4.91
CA PHE A 181 1.50 -8.03 -3.91
C PHE A 181 1.71 -6.72 -4.65
N ALA A 182 0.74 -5.81 -4.51
CA ALA A 182 0.79 -4.45 -5.01
C ALA A 182 0.21 -3.52 -3.96
N ASN A 183 0.94 -2.44 -3.66
CA ASN A 183 0.60 -1.46 -2.64
C ASN A 183 0.40 -2.06 -1.23
N ALA A 184 1.15 -3.13 -0.90
CA ALA A 184 0.99 -3.89 0.34
C ALA A 184 2.07 -3.57 1.37
N ASP A 185 1.71 -3.56 2.66
CA ASP A 185 2.69 -3.58 3.75
C ASP A 185 3.01 -5.00 4.11
N ILE A 186 4.30 -5.33 4.07
CA ILE A 186 4.77 -6.68 4.31
C ILE A 186 5.95 -6.64 5.25
N GLN A 187 6.03 -7.63 6.13
CA GLN A 187 7.26 -7.95 6.82
C GLN A 187 7.95 -9.08 6.06
N GLY A 188 9.26 -9.00 5.88
CA GLY A 188 9.94 -10.03 5.11
C GLY A 188 11.43 -9.83 4.90
N ALA A 189 11.93 -10.52 3.89
CA ALA A 189 13.28 -10.38 3.39
C ALA A 189 13.32 -10.51 1.86
N MET A 190 14.28 -9.84 1.23
CA MET A 190 14.58 -9.95 -0.18
C MET A 190 16.08 -10.17 -0.38
N VAL A 191 16.43 -11.12 -1.24
CA VAL A 191 17.79 -11.33 -1.72
C VAL A 191 17.79 -11.24 -3.24
N ARG A 192 18.74 -10.50 -3.80
CA ARG A 192 18.90 -10.35 -5.24
C ARG A 192 20.37 -10.39 -5.63
N PHE A 193 20.67 -11.22 -6.62
CA PHE A 193 21.99 -11.35 -7.24
C PHE A 193 21.87 -10.89 -8.68
N GLU A 194 22.70 -9.94 -9.12
CA GLU A 194 22.71 -9.41 -10.48
C GLU A 194 24.10 -9.54 -11.09
N TRP A 195 24.20 -10.28 -12.19
CA TRP A 195 25.42 -10.41 -12.99
C TRP A 195 25.11 -10.00 -14.42
N ASN A 196 25.69 -8.88 -14.85
CA ASN A 196 25.39 -8.25 -16.13
C ASN A 196 23.88 -7.98 -16.22
N ASN A 197 23.22 -8.52 -17.25
CA ASN A 197 21.79 -8.35 -17.48
C ASN A 197 20.94 -9.46 -16.84
N LEU A 198 21.56 -10.45 -16.20
CA LEU A 198 20.86 -11.57 -15.56
C LEU A 198 20.74 -11.30 -14.05
N ALA A 199 19.54 -11.48 -13.51
CA ALA A 199 19.34 -11.39 -12.07
C ALA A 199 18.48 -12.53 -11.53
N TYR A 200 18.90 -13.08 -10.39
CA TYR A 200 18.07 -13.93 -9.53
C TYR A 200 17.54 -13.10 -8.37
N ARG A 201 16.27 -13.28 -8.02
CA ARG A 201 15.62 -12.64 -6.88
C ARG A 201 14.84 -13.67 -6.07
N HIS A 202 14.92 -13.57 -4.76
CA HIS A 202 14.07 -14.31 -3.81
C HIS A 202 13.46 -13.31 -2.82
N TRP A 203 12.14 -13.33 -2.69
CA TRP A 203 11.41 -12.69 -1.60
C TRP A 203 10.86 -13.75 -0.67
N LYS A 204 11.01 -13.52 0.63
CA LYS A 204 10.24 -14.17 1.69
C LYS A 204 9.36 -13.11 2.33
N VAL A 205 8.05 -13.30 2.25
CA VAL A 205 7.03 -12.52 2.93
C VAL A 205 6.56 -13.35 4.13
N GLY A 206 6.56 -12.75 5.32
CA GLY A 206 6.07 -13.39 6.54
C GLY A 206 4.79 -12.74 7.04
N ASP A 207 4.00 -13.53 7.75
CA ASP A 207 2.78 -13.14 8.47
C ASP A 207 1.78 -12.32 7.63
N ALA A 208 1.62 -12.66 6.34
CA ALA A 208 0.70 -11.94 5.45
C ALA A 208 -0.79 -12.06 5.89
N PHE A 209 -1.09 -12.98 6.81
CA PHE A 209 -2.40 -13.16 7.40
C PHE A 209 -2.80 -12.05 8.37
N ALA A 210 -1.83 -11.46 9.05
CA ALA A 210 -2.10 -10.44 10.05
C ALA A 210 -2.30 -9.10 9.34
N GLY A 211 -3.57 -8.71 9.13
CA GLY A 211 -3.95 -7.35 8.75
C GLY A 211 -3.98 -7.04 7.25
N LEU A 212 -3.60 -7.94 6.35
CA LEU A 212 -3.86 -7.80 4.90
C LEU A 212 -5.13 -8.54 4.44
N GLY A 213 -5.75 -9.35 5.29
CA GLY A 213 -6.94 -10.14 4.95
C GLY A 213 -6.68 -11.32 4.01
N LEU A 214 -5.40 -11.70 3.85
CA LEU A 214 -5.02 -12.87 3.07
C LEU A 214 -4.89 -14.08 3.98
N ASN A 215 -5.42 -15.23 3.58
CA ASN A 215 -5.16 -16.47 4.31
C ASN A 215 -3.81 -17.07 3.89
N ILE A 216 -2.74 -16.34 4.15
CA ILE A 216 -1.36 -16.70 3.78
C ILE A 216 -0.48 -16.44 4.99
N ASN A 217 0.12 -17.48 5.56
CA ASN A 217 1.11 -17.33 6.60
C ASN A 217 2.39 -16.71 6.01
N ASP A 218 3.07 -17.45 5.15
CA ASP A 218 4.23 -16.97 4.42
C ASP A 218 4.02 -17.04 2.90
N ALA A 219 4.74 -16.19 2.17
CA ALA A 219 4.90 -16.31 0.74
C ALA A 219 6.38 -16.33 0.35
N ASP A 220 6.77 -17.25 -0.52
CA ASP A 220 8.09 -17.31 -1.13
C ASP A 220 7.96 -17.03 -2.62
N PHE A 221 8.64 -15.99 -3.11
CA PHE A 221 8.71 -15.66 -4.53
C PHE A 221 10.14 -15.77 -5.03
N GLN A 222 10.34 -16.52 -6.11
CA GLN A 222 11.64 -16.64 -6.77
C GLN A 222 11.49 -16.19 -8.22
N ALA A 223 12.46 -15.45 -8.73
CA ALA A 223 12.45 -14.97 -10.10
C ALA A 223 13.85 -15.02 -10.71
N ILE A 224 13.92 -15.45 -11.97
CA ILE A 224 15.09 -15.25 -12.83
C ILE A 224 14.70 -14.24 -13.90
N THR A 225 15.45 -13.16 -14.02
CA THR A 225 15.13 -12.04 -14.89
C THR A 225 16.29 -11.71 -15.82
N LEU A 226 15.97 -11.46 -17.09
CA LEU A 226 16.87 -10.87 -18.08
C LEU A 226 16.42 -9.44 -18.31
N SER A 227 17.26 -8.47 -17.94
CA SER A 227 16.94 -7.03 -17.95
C SER A 227 17.75 -6.27 -18.99
N ASP A 228 17.36 -5.03 -19.28
CA ASP A 228 18.11 -4.06 -20.09
C ASP A 228 18.53 -4.56 -21.49
N PHE A 229 17.74 -5.43 -22.13
CA PHE A 229 17.99 -5.75 -23.54
C PHE A 229 17.35 -4.68 -24.44
N ASN A 230 18.11 -4.23 -25.44
CA ASN A 230 17.65 -3.18 -26.35
C ASN A 230 16.52 -3.70 -27.25
N LEU A 231 15.45 -2.93 -27.32
CA LEU A 231 14.33 -3.11 -28.22
C LEU A 231 14.28 -1.95 -29.22
N PRO A 232 13.55 -2.09 -30.35
CA PRO A 232 13.31 -0.97 -31.26
C PRO A 232 12.65 0.23 -30.55
N PHE A 233 12.69 1.40 -31.20
CA PHE A 233 12.03 2.63 -30.73
C PHE A 233 12.54 3.17 -29.38
N ASP A 234 13.85 3.09 -29.17
CA ASP A 234 14.48 3.61 -27.95
C ASP A 234 13.82 3.06 -26.68
N SER A 235 13.73 1.74 -26.58
CA SER A 235 13.13 1.04 -25.45
C SER A 235 14.02 -0.08 -24.91
N ARG A 236 13.82 -0.44 -23.64
CA ARG A 236 14.52 -1.51 -22.94
C ARG A 236 13.53 -2.54 -22.44
N GLY A 237 13.85 -3.80 -22.66
CA GLY A 237 13.02 -4.91 -22.22
C GLY A 237 13.55 -5.56 -20.94
N THR A 238 12.62 -6.06 -20.14
CA THR A 238 12.86 -7.00 -19.05
C THR A 238 11.91 -8.19 -19.19
N LEU A 239 12.43 -9.41 -19.02
CA LEU A 239 11.66 -10.65 -19.01
C LEU A 239 12.00 -11.45 -17.76
N GLY A 240 10.98 -12.01 -17.10
CA GLY A 240 11.12 -12.79 -15.88
C GLY A 240 10.38 -14.12 -15.95
N LEU A 241 11.00 -15.17 -15.42
CA LEU A 241 10.36 -16.44 -15.06
C LEU A 241 10.29 -16.53 -13.55
N ASN A 242 9.09 -16.76 -13.03
CA ASN A 242 8.78 -16.63 -11.62
C ASN A 242 8.21 -17.95 -11.06
N TRP A 243 8.53 -18.24 -9.81
CA TRP A 243 7.94 -19.31 -9.02
C TRP A 243 7.43 -18.70 -7.72
N PHE A 244 6.29 -19.17 -7.25
CA PHE A 244 5.74 -18.72 -5.99
C PHE A 244 5.23 -19.91 -5.18
N VAL A 245 5.34 -19.81 -3.87
CA VAL A 245 4.78 -20.74 -2.90
C VAL A 245 4.11 -19.93 -1.80
N PHE A 246 2.85 -20.24 -1.51
CA PHE A 246 2.14 -19.71 -0.36
C PHE A 246 2.05 -20.81 0.70
N THR A 247 2.13 -20.47 1.97
CA THR A 247 1.87 -21.42 3.05
C THR A 247 0.59 -21.00 3.77
N ASP A 248 -0.40 -21.88 3.80
CA ASP A 248 -1.68 -21.64 4.49
C ASP A 248 -1.58 -22.01 5.99
N ILE A 249 -2.25 -21.22 6.82
CA ILE A 249 -2.41 -21.41 8.28
C ILE A 249 -3.29 -22.61 8.58
N ASP A 250 -4.29 -22.88 7.74
CA ASP A 250 -5.32 -23.90 7.99
C ASP A 250 -4.96 -25.30 7.49
N SER A 251 -3.70 -25.54 7.14
CA SER A 251 -3.15 -26.89 6.98
C SER A 251 -3.21 -27.75 8.27
N ARG A 252 -3.73 -27.20 9.39
CA ARG A 252 -4.05 -27.93 10.63
C ARG A 252 -5.36 -28.72 10.62
N GLY A 253 -6.06 -28.81 9.48
CA GLY A 253 -7.05 -29.87 9.26
C GLY A 253 -8.42 -29.63 9.90
N GLU A 254 -8.78 -28.38 10.19
CA GLU A 254 -10.20 -28.05 10.22
C GLU A 254 -10.69 -28.07 8.78
N ILE A 255 -11.23 -29.23 8.40
CA ILE A 255 -11.98 -29.42 7.17
C ILE A 255 -13.02 -28.31 7.15
N TYR A 256 -12.82 -27.28 6.32
CA TYR A 256 -13.90 -26.40 5.93
C TYR A 256 -15.07 -27.33 5.56
N GLN A 257 -16.12 -27.39 6.38
CA GLN A 257 -17.32 -28.14 6.04
C GLN A 257 -18.01 -27.34 4.94
N LEU A 258 -17.52 -27.53 3.73
CA LEU A 258 -17.90 -26.82 2.53
C LEU A 258 -19.36 -27.18 2.23
N GLU A 259 -20.26 -26.23 2.47
CA GLU A 259 -21.72 -26.44 2.36
C GLU A 259 -22.21 -26.68 0.92
N SER A 260 -21.36 -26.49 -0.10
CA SER A 260 -21.77 -26.66 -1.49
C SER A 260 -21.39 -28.04 -2.08
N PRO A 261 -22.33 -28.78 -2.71
CA PRO A 261 -22.05 -30.04 -3.41
C PRO A 261 -21.04 -29.95 -4.56
N ARG A 262 -20.74 -28.74 -5.08
CA ARG A 262 -19.73 -28.53 -6.13
C ARG A 262 -18.30 -28.54 -5.60
N GLN A 263 -18.08 -28.26 -4.31
CA GLN A 263 -16.74 -28.15 -3.71
C GLN A 263 -16.17 -29.49 -3.22
N GLN A 264 -17.01 -30.52 -3.01
CA GLN A 264 -16.56 -31.89 -2.67
C GLN A 264 -15.75 -32.58 -3.78
N LEU A 265 -15.60 -31.96 -4.95
CA LEU A 265 -14.88 -32.51 -6.10
C LEU A 265 -13.46 -31.95 -6.27
N LEU A 266 -13.04 -30.97 -5.46
CA LEU A 266 -11.67 -30.49 -5.48
C LEU A 266 -10.82 -31.43 -4.63
N SER A 267 -9.87 -32.10 -5.28
CA SER A 267 -8.89 -32.93 -4.58
C SER A 267 -7.87 -32.04 -3.84
N GLU A 268 -7.24 -32.52 -2.77
CA GLU A 268 -6.11 -31.79 -2.13
C GLU A 268 -5.01 -31.42 -3.15
N ALA A 269 -4.86 -32.20 -4.23
CA ALA A 269 -3.95 -31.89 -5.33
C ALA A 269 -4.33 -30.62 -6.12
N ASP A 270 -5.58 -30.19 -6.05
CA ASP A 270 -6.09 -28.98 -6.70
C ASP A 270 -5.84 -27.71 -5.87
N LEU A 271 -5.50 -27.87 -4.58
CA LEU A 271 -5.20 -26.79 -3.63
C LEU A 271 -3.69 -26.61 -3.42
N GLN A 272 -2.85 -27.11 -4.32
CA GLN A 272 -1.40 -26.91 -4.21
C GLN A 272 -1.05 -25.42 -4.24
N ASP A 273 -0.41 -24.94 -3.17
CA ASP A 273 -0.06 -23.54 -2.98
C ASP A 273 1.22 -23.09 -3.68
N TYR A 274 1.77 -23.93 -4.56
CA TYR A 274 2.84 -23.51 -5.45
C TYR A 274 2.30 -23.14 -6.83
N GLY A 275 3.02 -22.27 -7.51
CA GLY A 275 2.74 -21.92 -8.89
C GLY A 275 3.95 -21.40 -9.64
N VAL A 276 3.72 -21.21 -10.93
CA VAL A 276 4.71 -20.69 -11.88
C VAL A 276 4.14 -19.49 -12.60
N GLY A 277 5.01 -18.60 -13.05
CA GLY A 277 4.59 -17.40 -13.72
C GLY A 277 5.66 -16.86 -14.65
N MET A 278 5.27 -15.84 -15.40
CA MET A 278 6.16 -15.05 -16.22
C MET A 278 5.79 -13.59 -16.10
N SER A 279 6.78 -12.72 -16.25
CA SER A 279 6.60 -11.27 -16.28
C SER A 279 7.37 -10.69 -17.44
N GLY A 280 6.88 -9.57 -17.96
CA GLY A 280 7.51 -8.84 -19.04
C GLY A 280 7.25 -7.36 -18.89
N ARG A 281 8.26 -6.56 -19.18
CA ARG A 281 8.22 -5.11 -19.09
C ARG A 281 9.03 -4.48 -20.21
N VAL A 282 8.50 -3.41 -20.78
CA VAL A 282 9.17 -2.58 -21.78
C VAL A 282 9.11 -1.14 -21.31
N ASP A 283 10.26 -0.59 -20.96
CA ASP A 283 10.42 0.80 -20.54
C ASP A 283 10.94 1.63 -21.72
N SER A 284 10.47 2.87 -21.84
CA SER A 284 11.11 3.85 -22.73
C SER A 284 12.50 4.21 -22.19
N ILE A 285 13.46 4.52 -23.07
CA ILE A 285 14.85 4.86 -22.65
C ILE A 285 14.90 6.08 -21.72
N ASP A 286 13.96 7.01 -21.86
CA ASP A 286 13.82 8.18 -20.98
C ASP A 286 13.05 7.90 -19.68
N ASN A 287 12.64 6.64 -19.46
CA ASN A 287 11.85 6.16 -18.32
C ASN A 287 10.54 6.94 -18.09
N ARG A 288 9.99 7.56 -19.13
CA ARG A 288 8.71 8.28 -19.07
C ARG A 288 7.50 7.40 -19.29
N GLY A 289 7.69 6.18 -19.79
CA GLY A 289 6.58 5.25 -19.99
C GLY A 289 7.03 3.81 -19.91
N ALA A 290 6.09 2.96 -19.55
CA ALA A 290 6.30 1.52 -19.53
C ALA A 290 5.03 0.78 -19.92
N LEU A 291 5.20 -0.36 -20.59
CA LEU A 291 4.18 -1.39 -20.75
C LEU A 291 4.65 -2.63 -20.00
N TYR A 292 3.75 -3.28 -19.28
CA TYR A 292 4.10 -4.45 -18.49
C TYR A 292 2.96 -5.47 -18.45
N ALA A 293 3.34 -6.72 -18.22
CA ALA A 293 2.41 -7.81 -18.02
C ALA A 293 3.00 -8.86 -17.08
N GLN A 294 2.13 -9.55 -16.36
CA GLN A 294 2.48 -10.67 -15.51
C GLN A 294 1.39 -11.73 -15.61
N TYR A 295 1.81 -12.99 -15.65
CA TYR A 295 0.94 -14.16 -15.67
C TYR A 295 1.38 -15.12 -14.58
N GLY A 296 0.43 -15.69 -13.85
CA GLY A 296 0.64 -16.71 -12.84
C GLY A 296 -0.31 -17.88 -13.04
N LEU A 297 0.16 -19.10 -12.78
CA LEU A 297 -0.62 -20.34 -12.79
C LEU A 297 -0.42 -21.04 -11.45
N ARG A 298 -1.51 -21.30 -10.74
CA ARG A 298 -1.52 -22.08 -9.49
C ARG A 298 -1.72 -23.56 -9.77
N GLY A 299 -0.92 -24.42 -9.15
CA GLY A 299 -0.97 -25.87 -9.32
C GLY A 299 -0.33 -26.38 -10.63
N GLY A 300 0.36 -27.51 -10.57
CA GLY A 300 1.33 -27.94 -11.59
C GLY A 300 0.82 -28.74 -12.79
N SER A 301 -0.49 -28.85 -13.08
CA SER A 301 -0.94 -29.54 -14.29
C SER A 301 -2.26 -29.02 -14.86
N GLY A 302 -2.26 -28.71 -16.16
CA GLY A 302 -3.42 -28.25 -16.93
C GLY A 302 -3.53 -26.73 -17.03
N PHE A 303 -3.55 -26.21 -18.26
CA PHE A 303 -3.88 -24.80 -18.51
C PHE A 303 -5.40 -24.63 -18.34
N LEU A 304 -5.83 -24.42 -17.09
CA LEU A 304 -7.21 -24.07 -16.78
C LEU A 304 -7.26 -22.57 -16.49
N MET A 305 -8.08 -21.85 -17.26
CA MET A 305 -8.24 -20.40 -17.08
C MET A 305 -8.60 -20.03 -15.63
N ASN A 306 -9.40 -20.86 -14.96
CA ASN A 306 -9.80 -20.62 -13.57
C ASN A 306 -8.66 -20.78 -12.54
N ARG A 307 -7.50 -21.35 -12.90
CA ARG A 307 -6.28 -21.43 -12.07
C ARG A 307 -5.21 -20.43 -12.47
N SER A 308 -5.55 -19.49 -13.32
CA SER A 308 -4.62 -18.48 -13.80
C SER A 308 -4.94 -17.11 -13.23
N ALA A 309 -3.91 -16.29 -13.14
CA ALA A 309 -4.02 -14.87 -12.85
C ALA A 309 -3.20 -14.10 -13.88
N LEU A 310 -3.70 -12.95 -14.28
CA LEU A 310 -3.09 -12.11 -15.30
C LEU A 310 -3.19 -10.64 -14.90
N LEU A 311 -2.11 -9.92 -15.14
CA LEU A 311 -2.04 -8.47 -15.09
C LEU A 311 -1.44 -7.99 -16.42
N ALA A 312 -2.04 -6.98 -17.01
CA ALA A 312 -1.46 -6.23 -18.13
C ALA A 312 -1.72 -4.75 -17.89
N GLY A 313 -0.71 -3.92 -18.07
CA GLY A 313 -0.85 -2.50 -17.79
C GLY A 313 0.19 -1.64 -18.49
N GLY A 314 0.04 -0.34 -18.29
CA GLY A 314 1.00 0.64 -18.72
C GLY A 314 1.02 1.81 -17.77
N SER A 315 2.19 2.43 -17.63
CA SER A 315 2.38 3.65 -16.86
C SER A 315 3.05 4.71 -17.70
N PHE A 316 2.85 5.97 -17.31
CA PHE A 316 3.58 7.08 -17.86
C PHE A 316 3.81 8.16 -16.79
N ALA A 317 4.89 8.92 -16.96
CA ALA A 317 5.28 10.01 -16.10
C ALA A 317 5.74 11.21 -16.92
N ILE A 318 5.22 12.38 -16.56
CA ILE A 318 5.68 13.69 -17.02
C ILE A 318 6.17 14.41 -15.76
N ASP A 319 7.43 14.82 -15.75
CA ASP A 319 8.03 15.60 -14.66
C ASP A 319 8.66 16.87 -15.25
N ASP A 320 7.83 17.90 -15.43
CA ASP A 320 8.24 19.24 -15.82
C ASP A 320 8.20 20.16 -14.59
N THR A 321 9.03 21.20 -14.62
CA THR A 321 9.04 22.33 -13.68
C THR A 321 7.68 22.93 -13.39
N ARG A 322 6.76 22.95 -14.36
CA ARG A 322 5.40 23.48 -14.18
C ARG A 322 4.35 22.41 -13.96
N PHE A 323 4.55 21.21 -14.47
CA PHE A 323 3.51 20.19 -14.49
C PHE A 323 4.11 18.81 -14.27
N GLN A 324 3.57 18.14 -13.26
CA GLN A 324 3.92 16.77 -12.93
C GLN A 324 2.67 15.91 -13.08
N LEU A 325 2.76 14.80 -13.79
CA LEU A 325 1.67 13.86 -13.97
C LEU A 325 2.23 12.44 -13.97
N HIS A 326 1.66 11.59 -13.14
CA HIS A 326 1.86 10.15 -13.21
C HIS A 326 0.53 9.49 -13.51
N GLY A 327 0.47 8.68 -14.56
CA GLY A 327 -0.70 7.91 -14.93
C GLY A 327 -0.38 6.42 -15.06
N GLN A 328 -1.34 5.58 -14.74
CA GLN A 328 -1.23 4.13 -14.82
C GLN A 328 -2.61 3.52 -15.10
N GLY A 329 -2.67 2.63 -16.09
CA GLY A 329 -3.88 1.88 -16.40
C GLY A 329 -3.57 0.39 -16.39
N GLU A 330 -4.43 -0.41 -15.75
CA GLU A 330 -4.24 -1.86 -15.67
C GLU A 330 -5.52 -2.62 -15.94
N TYR A 331 -5.34 -3.81 -16.51
CA TYR A 331 -6.29 -4.89 -16.54
C TYR A 331 -5.77 -6.03 -15.69
N ARG A 332 -6.64 -6.59 -14.86
CA ARG A 332 -6.37 -7.74 -14.01
C ARG A 332 -7.44 -8.80 -14.22
N TYR A 333 -7.03 -10.05 -14.16
CA TYR A 333 -7.90 -11.23 -14.16
C TYR A 333 -7.39 -12.20 -13.11
N PHE A 334 -8.29 -12.76 -12.32
CA PHE A 334 -8.00 -13.86 -11.40
C PHE A 334 -9.07 -14.93 -11.59
N GLY A 335 -8.64 -16.14 -11.88
CA GLY A 335 -9.54 -17.27 -11.95
C GLY A 335 -10.06 -17.67 -10.57
N GLY A 336 -11.28 -18.21 -10.52
CA GLY A 336 -11.92 -18.56 -9.26
C GLY A 336 -11.14 -19.57 -8.41
N LEU A 337 -10.52 -20.58 -9.04
CA LEU A 337 -9.64 -21.52 -8.34
C LEU A 337 -8.28 -20.91 -7.99
N PHE A 338 -7.83 -19.89 -8.72
CA PHE A 338 -6.60 -19.18 -8.38
C PHE A 338 -6.75 -18.50 -7.01
N ASN A 339 -7.83 -17.73 -6.81
CA ASN A 339 -8.08 -17.00 -5.56
C ASN A 339 -8.62 -17.86 -4.41
N HIS A 340 -9.10 -19.07 -4.70
CA HIS A 340 -9.74 -19.94 -3.71
C HIS A 340 -8.86 -20.22 -2.49
N GLY A 341 -9.37 -19.94 -1.29
CA GLY A 341 -8.68 -20.21 -0.03
C GLY A 341 -7.71 -19.11 0.42
N TYR A 342 -7.61 -17.99 -0.30
CA TYR A 342 -6.74 -16.87 0.07
C TYR A 342 -7.45 -15.71 0.79
N ARG A 343 -8.77 -15.76 1.00
CA ARG A 343 -9.47 -14.78 1.85
C ARG A 343 -9.48 -15.25 3.30
N ASN A 344 -9.09 -14.36 4.21
CA ASN A 344 -9.19 -14.59 5.64
C ASN A 344 -10.34 -13.74 6.23
N VAL A 345 -11.39 -14.38 6.76
CA VAL A 345 -12.54 -13.68 7.36
C VAL A 345 -12.38 -13.38 8.85
N ASP A 346 -11.34 -13.93 9.49
CA ASP A 346 -11.03 -13.71 10.91
C ASP A 346 -10.28 -12.40 11.14
N VAL A 347 -9.89 -11.70 10.07
CA VAL A 347 -9.33 -10.36 10.15
C VAL A 347 -10.47 -9.36 10.24
N TYR A 348 -10.48 -8.55 11.30
CA TYR A 348 -11.42 -7.45 11.48
C TYR A 348 -10.73 -6.27 12.17
N TYR A 349 -11.08 -5.07 11.73
CA TYR A 349 -10.47 -3.81 12.19
C TYR A 349 -11.29 -3.05 13.22
N ARG A 350 -12.46 -3.60 13.56
CA ARG A 350 -13.36 -3.16 14.62
C ARG A 350 -13.98 -4.39 15.27
N ASP A 351 -14.36 -4.31 16.54
CA ASP A 351 -15.00 -5.42 17.24
C ASP A 351 -16.38 -5.70 16.64
N PRO A 352 -16.63 -6.86 16.01
CA PRO A 352 -17.94 -7.18 15.43
C PRO A 352 -19.01 -7.45 16.49
N GLU A 353 -18.63 -7.72 17.74
CA GLU A 353 -19.57 -7.98 18.84
C GLU A 353 -20.00 -6.68 19.55
N GLU A 354 -19.27 -5.58 19.34
CA GLU A 354 -19.59 -4.29 19.92
C GLU A 354 -20.79 -3.65 19.20
N THR A 355 -21.94 -3.68 19.86
CA THR A 355 -23.21 -3.14 19.37
C THR A 355 -23.25 -1.62 19.29
N GLU A 356 -22.34 -0.95 20.00
CA GLU A 356 -22.19 0.50 19.92
C GLU A 356 -21.28 0.82 18.73
N ASP A 357 -21.84 1.46 17.72
CA ASP A 357 -21.04 1.89 16.57
C ASP A 357 -19.94 2.90 16.99
N TRP A 358 -20.14 3.60 18.12
CA TRP A 358 -19.29 4.71 18.53
C TRP A 358 -17.99 4.29 19.22
N GLY A 359 -16.85 4.77 18.75
CA GLY A 359 -15.52 4.48 19.30
C GLY A 359 -14.95 3.12 18.88
N ASN A 360 -15.73 2.30 18.18
CA ASN A 360 -15.33 0.98 17.68
C ASN A 360 -14.48 1.09 16.40
N THR A 361 -13.28 1.67 16.55
CA THR A 361 -12.36 1.95 15.42
C THR A 361 -11.07 1.14 15.46
N VAL A 362 -10.93 0.30 16.48
CA VAL A 362 -9.75 -0.54 16.71
C VAL A 362 -10.19 -1.92 17.18
N GLY A 363 -10.11 -2.90 16.27
CA GLY A 363 -10.23 -4.31 16.56
C GLY A 363 -8.89 -4.97 16.94
N PRO A 364 -8.81 -6.31 16.94
CA PRO A 364 -7.57 -7.06 17.17
C PRO A 364 -6.53 -6.82 16.08
N HIS A 365 -6.97 -6.46 14.87
CA HIS A 365 -6.11 -6.02 13.79
C HIS A 365 -6.24 -4.51 13.61
N LEU A 366 -5.14 -3.89 13.25
CA LEU A 366 -5.11 -2.46 12.97
C LEU A 366 -5.13 -2.20 11.47
N TYR A 367 -5.97 -1.26 11.03
CA TYR A 367 -5.88 -0.63 9.72
C TYR A 367 -5.24 0.75 9.89
N PRO A 368 -3.91 0.95 9.70
CA PRO A 368 -3.23 2.23 9.92
C PRO A 368 -3.84 3.38 9.10
N LEU A 369 -3.98 4.56 9.70
CA LEU A 369 -4.44 5.78 9.00
C LEU A 369 -3.52 6.14 7.83
N SER A 370 -2.22 5.83 7.94
CA SER A 370 -1.26 6.07 6.86
C SER A 370 -1.57 5.31 5.56
N LEU A 371 -2.36 4.24 5.64
CA LEU A 371 -2.83 3.49 4.47
C LEU A 371 -3.94 4.23 3.70
N PHE A 372 -4.52 5.30 4.25
CA PHE A 372 -5.47 6.14 3.55
C PHE A 372 -4.91 6.69 2.22
N ASP A 373 -3.62 6.99 2.19
CA ASP A 373 -2.94 7.57 1.02
C ASP A 373 -2.71 6.55 -0.13
N ARG A 374 -3.06 5.27 0.06
CA ARG A 374 -2.78 4.20 -0.90
C ARG A 374 -3.69 4.19 -2.11
N ARG A 375 -3.31 3.42 -3.11
CA ARG A 375 -4.24 3.03 -4.18
C ARG A 375 -5.22 1.99 -3.66
N PHE A 376 -6.43 1.99 -4.21
CA PHE A 376 -7.46 1.00 -3.89
C PHE A 376 -7.06 -0.41 -4.34
N MET A 377 -6.50 -0.54 -5.55
CA MET A 377 -6.21 -1.85 -6.12
C MET A 377 -5.12 -2.60 -5.35
N GLN A 378 -5.51 -3.73 -4.75
CA GLN A 378 -4.66 -4.68 -4.04
C GLN A 378 -5.23 -6.10 -4.26
N TRP A 379 -4.41 -7.14 -4.20
CA TRP A 379 -4.89 -8.52 -4.39
C TRP A 379 -5.97 -8.98 -3.40
N PRO A 380 -5.95 -8.62 -2.10
CA PRO A 380 -7.02 -8.97 -1.16
C PRO A 380 -8.42 -8.53 -1.61
N VAL A 381 -8.53 -7.44 -2.37
CA VAL A 381 -9.82 -7.01 -2.97
C VAL A 381 -10.41 -8.10 -3.86
N MET A 382 -9.56 -8.84 -4.57
CA MET A 382 -9.96 -9.86 -5.54
C MET A 382 -10.26 -11.20 -4.87
N THR A 383 -9.66 -11.47 -3.70
CA THR A 383 -9.92 -12.71 -2.94
C THR A 383 -11.29 -12.70 -2.27
N GLU A 384 -11.95 -11.55 -2.12
CA GLU A 384 -13.36 -11.49 -1.69
C GLU A 384 -14.31 -12.27 -2.62
N TYR A 385 -13.93 -12.49 -3.87
CA TYR A 385 -14.73 -13.20 -4.87
C TYR A 385 -14.29 -14.66 -5.09
N GLN A 386 -13.57 -15.24 -4.12
CA GLN A 386 -12.93 -16.56 -4.20
C GLN A 386 -13.86 -17.79 -4.28
N ASP A 387 -15.19 -17.61 -4.31
CA ASP A 387 -16.18 -18.70 -4.36
C ASP A 387 -16.28 -19.36 -5.75
N LEU A 388 -15.12 -19.70 -6.32
CA LEU A 388 -14.94 -20.29 -7.64
C LEU A 388 -15.45 -19.42 -8.80
N LYS A 389 -15.55 -18.11 -8.59
CA LYS A 389 -15.93 -17.14 -9.61
C LYS A 389 -14.68 -16.48 -10.15
N ASP A 390 -14.60 -16.39 -11.47
CA ASP A 390 -13.56 -15.56 -12.07
C ASP A 390 -13.84 -14.08 -11.76
N VAL A 391 -12.79 -13.29 -11.58
CA VAL A 391 -12.93 -11.84 -11.37
C VAL A 391 -11.98 -11.09 -12.29
N THR A 392 -12.49 -10.05 -12.93
CA THR A 392 -11.69 -9.10 -13.70
C THR A 392 -11.77 -7.72 -13.11
N ALA A 393 -10.72 -6.92 -13.32
CA ALA A 393 -10.71 -5.53 -12.91
C ALA A 393 -9.97 -4.65 -13.91
N TRP A 394 -10.49 -3.45 -14.10
CA TRP A 394 -9.86 -2.37 -14.83
C TRP A 394 -9.55 -1.23 -13.87
N THR A 395 -8.32 -0.76 -13.87
CA THR A 395 -7.90 0.36 -13.03
C THR A 395 -7.37 1.49 -13.86
N LEU A 396 -7.64 2.71 -13.42
CA LEU A 396 -7.01 3.91 -13.93
C LEU A 396 -6.63 4.79 -12.73
N TYR A 397 -5.33 4.93 -12.53
CA TYR A 397 -4.74 5.80 -11.55
C TYR A 397 -4.09 6.99 -12.25
N ALA A 398 -4.39 8.21 -11.81
CA ALA A 398 -3.73 9.42 -12.29
C ALA A 398 -3.49 10.40 -11.13
N LYS A 399 -2.27 10.89 -11.00
CA LYS A 399 -1.88 11.89 -9.99
C LYS A 399 -1.18 13.04 -10.67
N GLY A 400 -1.77 14.23 -10.59
CA GLY A 400 -1.31 15.45 -11.22
C GLY A 400 -1.00 16.56 -10.21
N LYS A 401 0.03 17.34 -10.51
CA LYS A 401 0.40 18.55 -9.78
C LYS A 401 0.80 19.64 -10.77
N TRP A 402 0.15 20.78 -10.68
CA TRP A 402 0.38 21.93 -11.57
C TRP A 402 0.81 23.16 -10.76
N PHE A 403 2.00 23.69 -11.05
CA PHE A 403 2.53 24.91 -10.47
C PHE A 403 2.03 26.14 -11.25
N PHE A 404 0.84 26.61 -10.89
CA PHE A 404 0.14 27.65 -11.66
C PHE A 404 0.67 29.07 -11.38
N TYR A 405 1.22 29.33 -10.20
CA TYR A 405 1.81 30.62 -9.85
C TYR A 405 2.95 30.47 -8.83
N GLY A 406 4.18 30.66 -9.28
CA GLY A 406 5.37 30.53 -8.44
C GLY A 406 5.48 29.15 -7.80
N ARG A 407 5.22 29.07 -6.49
CA ARG A 407 5.27 27.85 -5.67
C ARG A 407 3.89 27.31 -5.27
N PHE A 408 2.81 27.92 -5.74
CA PHE A 408 1.44 27.43 -5.50
C PHE A 408 1.09 26.29 -6.45
N ILE A 409 0.42 25.28 -5.91
CA ILE A 409 0.11 24.04 -6.62
C ILE A 409 -1.39 23.83 -6.70
N LEU A 410 -1.87 23.40 -7.86
CA LEU A 410 -3.13 22.66 -7.97
C LEU A 410 -2.79 21.18 -7.97
N TYR A 411 -3.54 20.41 -7.21
CA TYR A 411 -3.35 18.98 -7.03
C TYR A 411 -4.61 18.23 -7.39
N ALA A 412 -4.46 17.11 -8.10
CA ALA A 412 -5.54 16.20 -8.38
C ALA A 412 -5.03 14.75 -8.37
N LEU A 413 -5.85 13.85 -7.84
CA LEU A 413 -5.67 12.42 -7.87
C LEU A 413 -6.99 11.77 -8.28
N LEU A 414 -6.91 10.79 -9.17
CA LEU A 414 -7.99 9.91 -9.59
C LEU A 414 -7.52 8.47 -9.41
N ASP A 415 -8.36 7.64 -8.80
CA ASP A 415 -8.16 6.20 -8.64
C ASP A 415 -9.49 5.50 -8.94
N LEU A 416 -9.67 5.17 -10.22
CA LEU A 416 -10.88 4.56 -10.76
C LEU A 416 -10.70 3.05 -10.85
N ASN A 417 -11.61 2.28 -10.25
CA ASN A 417 -11.54 0.83 -10.21
C ASN A 417 -12.87 0.22 -10.64
N TYR A 418 -12.89 -0.46 -11.78
CA TYR A 418 -14.07 -1.18 -12.29
C TYR A 418 -13.86 -2.68 -12.12
N ILE A 419 -14.64 -3.32 -11.26
CA ILE A 419 -14.51 -4.75 -10.92
C ILE A 419 -15.71 -5.50 -11.45
N VAL A 420 -15.47 -6.61 -12.14
CA VAL A 420 -16.48 -7.48 -12.75
C VAL A 420 -16.27 -8.90 -12.23
N PRO A 421 -16.94 -9.27 -11.13
CA PRO A 421 -17.01 -10.66 -10.68
C PRO A 421 -17.98 -11.47 -11.55
N GLU A 422 -17.66 -12.73 -11.80
CA GLU A 422 -18.50 -13.64 -12.58
C GLU A 422 -19.83 -13.91 -11.85
N HIS A 423 -20.95 -13.84 -12.58
CA HIS A 423 -22.31 -14.07 -12.06
C HIS A 423 -22.78 -13.13 -10.95
N GLU A 424 -22.12 -11.99 -10.80
CA GLU A 424 -22.47 -10.93 -9.86
C GLU A 424 -22.56 -9.57 -10.57
N GLU A 425 -23.08 -8.57 -9.86
CA GLU A 425 -23.12 -7.20 -10.39
C GLU A 425 -21.70 -6.62 -10.44
N SER A 426 -21.42 -5.84 -11.48
CA SER A 426 -20.14 -5.13 -11.60
C SER A 426 -20.16 -3.87 -10.74
N PHE A 427 -18.98 -3.46 -10.24
CA PHE A 427 -18.82 -2.32 -9.35
C PHE A 427 -17.85 -1.30 -9.94
N LEU A 428 -18.11 -0.01 -9.70
CA LEU A 428 -17.20 1.08 -10.06
C LEU A 428 -16.90 1.92 -8.82
N TYR A 429 -15.63 2.04 -8.48
CA TYR A 429 -15.15 2.91 -7.41
C TYR A 429 -14.35 4.08 -8.00
N PRO A 430 -14.96 5.26 -8.19
CA PRO A 430 -14.30 6.47 -8.66
C PRO A 430 -13.76 7.30 -7.48
N PHE A 431 -12.63 6.89 -6.88
CA PHE A 431 -12.00 7.69 -5.85
C PHE A 431 -11.28 8.89 -6.46
N TYR A 432 -11.37 10.03 -5.80
CA TYR A 432 -10.64 11.23 -6.17
C TYR A 432 -10.17 12.02 -4.95
N GLU A 433 -9.15 12.84 -5.16
CA GLU A 433 -8.71 13.87 -4.24
C GLU A 433 -8.32 15.10 -5.07
N ALA A 434 -8.81 16.28 -4.70
CA ALA A 434 -8.46 17.51 -5.39
C ALA A 434 -8.20 18.63 -4.38
N GLY A 435 -7.26 19.51 -4.67
CA GLY A 435 -6.88 20.54 -3.72
C GLY A 435 -5.94 21.60 -4.25
N VAL A 436 -5.60 22.51 -3.35
CA VAL A 436 -4.64 23.59 -3.54
C VAL A 436 -3.55 23.47 -2.49
N GLY A 437 -2.33 23.84 -2.85
CA GLY A 437 -1.22 23.77 -1.91
C GLY A 437 -0.13 24.78 -2.20
N TRP A 438 0.96 24.64 -1.45
CA TRP A 438 2.12 25.50 -1.52
C TRP A 438 3.40 24.71 -1.24
N GLU A 439 4.40 24.87 -2.11
CA GLU A 439 5.74 24.28 -1.98
C GLU A 439 6.80 25.39 -1.85
N PRO A 440 6.94 26.06 -0.68
CA PRO A 440 7.87 27.16 -0.49
C PRO A 440 9.31 26.81 -0.85
N VAL A 441 9.72 25.59 -0.48
CA VAL A 441 11.03 25.03 -0.75
C VAL A 441 10.87 23.62 -1.31
N ARG A 442 11.84 23.20 -2.12
CA ARG A 442 11.82 21.88 -2.76
C ARG A 442 11.60 20.80 -1.71
N ASN A 443 10.71 19.85 -2.01
CA ASN A 443 10.36 18.72 -1.15
C ASN A 443 9.61 19.06 0.15
N PHE A 444 9.21 20.31 0.37
CA PHE A 444 8.33 20.71 1.47
C PHE A 444 7.00 21.17 0.89
N SER A 445 5.90 20.48 1.17
CA SER A 445 4.58 20.87 0.66
C SER A 445 3.53 20.89 1.76
N LEU A 446 2.72 21.95 1.74
CA LEU A 446 1.45 22.04 2.44
C LEU A 446 0.31 21.91 1.42
N LEU A 447 -0.62 20.99 1.65
CA LEU A 447 -1.76 20.72 0.77
C LEU A 447 -3.05 20.80 1.56
N PHE A 448 -4.02 21.54 1.03
CA PHE A 448 -5.41 21.53 1.45
C PHE A 448 -6.24 20.91 0.33
N SER A 449 -6.83 19.74 0.58
CA SER A 449 -7.58 18.98 -0.41
C SER A 449 -8.91 18.50 0.15
N ALA A 450 -9.72 17.89 -0.71
CA ALA A 450 -10.89 17.14 -0.32
C ALA A 450 -10.91 15.83 -1.12
N SER A 451 -11.29 14.73 -0.46
CA SER A 451 -11.36 13.40 -1.07
C SER A 451 -12.67 12.71 -0.74
N ASN A 452 -13.27 12.02 -1.71
CA ASN A 452 -14.45 11.18 -1.48
C ASN A 452 -14.10 9.77 -0.97
N LYS A 453 -12.88 9.57 -0.51
CA LYS A 453 -12.36 8.29 -0.05
C LYS A 453 -12.49 8.20 1.47
N GLY A 454 -12.93 7.04 1.96
CA GLY A 454 -13.05 6.72 3.37
C GLY A 454 -12.35 5.42 3.73
N MET A 455 -11.80 5.22 4.93
CA MET A 455 -11.27 3.91 5.34
C MET A 455 -12.40 2.92 5.61
N ASN A 456 -12.42 1.74 4.97
CA ASN A 456 -13.42 0.72 5.24
C ASN A 456 -12.92 -0.25 6.32
N LEU A 457 -13.51 -0.16 7.53
CA LEU A 457 -13.17 -1.01 8.68
C LEU A 457 -14.00 -2.30 8.74
N ASP A 458 -14.98 -2.46 7.86
CA ASP A 458 -15.95 -3.56 7.85
C ASP A 458 -15.49 -4.74 7.00
N LYS A 459 -14.44 -4.51 6.20
CA LYS A 459 -13.84 -5.55 5.37
C LYS A 459 -12.67 -6.17 6.10
N HIS A 460 -12.36 -7.40 5.70
CA HIS A 460 -11.28 -8.18 6.30
C HIS A 460 -9.89 -7.79 5.78
N TYR A 461 -9.80 -6.76 4.94
CA TYR A 461 -8.57 -6.24 4.34
C TYR A 461 -8.63 -4.71 4.25
N PRO A 462 -7.47 -4.02 4.15
CA PRO A 462 -7.42 -2.56 4.10
C PRO A 462 -8.01 -2.02 2.78
N THR A 463 -9.20 -1.41 2.83
CA THR A 463 -9.89 -0.88 1.63
C THR A 463 -10.71 0.37 1.94
N PHE A 464 -11.49 0.86 0.98
CA PHE A 464 -12.10 2.18 1.05
C PHE A 464 -13.61 2.22 0.85
N TYR A 465 -14.27 3.07 1.63
CA TYR A 465 -15.61 3.58 1.36
C TYR A 465 -15.56 4.68 0.31
N LEU A 466 -16.62 4.72 -0.51
CA LEU A 466 -16.88 5.82 -1.42
C LEU A 466 -17.91 6.75 -0.78
N TYR A 467 -17.48 7.93 -0.37
CA TYR A 467 -18.35 8.95 0.21
C TYR A 467 -19.04 9.79 -0.85
N GLU A 468 -20.31 10.15 -0.60
CA GLU A 468 -21.00 11.14 -1.45
C GLU A 468 -20.43 12.54 -1.25
N ARG A 469 -20.08 12.86 0.00
CA ARG A 469 -19.52 14.15 0.37
C ARG A 469 -18.02 13.98 0.60
N PRO A 470 -17.17 14.74 -0.11
CA PRO A 470 -15.74 14.63 0.07
C PRO A 470 -15.34 15.14 1.46
N ILE A 471 -14.43 14.43 2.11
CA ILE A 471 -13.82 14.80 3.38
C ILE A 471 -12.66 15.75 3.11
N PRO A 472 -12.65 16.95 3.72
CA PRO A 472 -11.51 17.84 3.65
C PRO A 472 -10.30 17.25 4.37
N THR A 473 -9.13 17.39 3.74
CA THR A 473 -7.85 16.90 4.21
C THR A 473 -6.84 18.05 4.25
N VAL A 474 -6.00 18.04 5.29
CA VAL A 474 -4.81 18.90 5.35
C VAL A 474 -3.59 18.02 5.42
N ALA A 475 -2.74 18.07 4.40
CA ALA A 475 -1.53 17.28 4.33
C ALA A 475 -0.26 18.15 4.41
N PHE A 476 0.66 17.73 5.28
CA PHE A 476 2.02 18.26 5.35
C PHE A 476 2.98 17.16 4.90
N ARG A 477 3.89 17.48 3.98
CA ARG A 477 4.95 16.56 3.54
C ARG A 477 6.27 17.27 3.50
N TRP A 478 7.29 16.69 4.12
CA TRP A 478 8.65 17.22 4.07
C TRP A 478 9.66 16.10 3.89
N ASN A 479 10.37 16.10 2.76
CA ASN A 479 11.46 15.17 2.49
C ASN A 479 12.79 15.94 2.51
N VAL A 480 13.48 15.85 3.64
CA VAL A 480 14.83 16.39 3.85
C VAL A 480 15.80 15.43 3.19
N LYS A 481 16.51 15.87 2.15
CA LYS A 481 17.57 15.10 1.51
C LYS A 481 18.92 15.69 1.82
#